data_AF-A0A1C5X870-F1
#
_entry.id   AF-A0A1C5X870-F1
#
_cell.length_a   1.000
_cell.length_b   1.000
_cell.length_c   1.000
_cell.angle_alpha   90.00
_cell.angle_beta   90.00
_cell.angle_gamma   90.00
#
_symmetry.space_group_name_H-M   'P 1'
#
loop_
_entity.id
_entity.type
_entity.pdbx_description
1 polymer ?
#
loop_
_entity_poly.entity_id
_entity_poly.type
_entity_poly.pdbx_seq_one_letter_code
_entity_poly.pdbx_strand_id
1 'polypeptide(L)'
;MENRVTGVMIYYYFVCKRKLWYFINEINMESDNENVMLGKLLDENSYRRDDKHINIDNVINIDFIKEHQELHEIKKSKAIEEAGIWQVKYYLYYLKQRGVKGLTAKIDYPLIKKNIVVELSEDDEVQLQKIVADIEKLKMQEQPPAFEKQKICGKCAYHDLCFI
;
A
#
# COMPACT_ATOMS: atom_id res chain seq x y z
N MET A 1 7.16 -20.61 -2.68
CA MET A 1 7.70 -19.27 -2.40
C MET A 1 6.59 -18.50 -1.70
N GLU A 2 6.90 -17.85 -0.58
CA GLU A 2 5.91 -17.51 0.46
C GLU A 2 4.71 -16.72 -0.07
N ASN A 3 3.53 -17.34 0.06
CA ASN A 3 2.26 -16.89 -0.51
C ASN A 3 1.63 -15.69 0.25
N ARG A 4 2.45 -14.86 0.88
CA ARG A 4 2.00 -13.83 1.83
C ARG A 4 1.42 -12.63 1.09
N VAL A 5 0.39 -12.02 1.65
CA VAL A 5 -0.13 -10.72 1.19
C VAL A 5 0.80 -9.63 1.74
N THR A 6 1.16 -8.64 0.93
CA THR A 6 2.03 -7.53 1.35
C THR A 6 1.23 -6.24 1.55
N GLY A 7 1.81 -5.25 2.23
CA GLY A 7 1.19 -3.93 2.35
C GLY A 7 0.87 -3.27 1.01
N VAL A 8 1.75 -3.45 0.02
CA VAL A 8 1.52 -2.95 -1.34
C VAL A 8 0.32 -3.64 -1.99
N MET A 9 0.12 -4.94 -1.74
CA MET A 9 -1.06 -5.65 -2.23
C MET A 9 -2.35 -5.12 -1.59
N ILE A 10 -2.33 -4.83 -0.28
CA ILE A 10 -3.46 -4.17 0.41
C ILE A 10 -3.72 -2.80 -0.20
N TYR A 11 -2.68 -1.99 -0.40
CA TYR A 11 -2.81 -0.68 -1.04
C TYR A 11 -3.47 -0.80 -2.42
N TYR A 12 -2.98 -1.71 -3.28
CA TYR A 12 -3.56 -1.90 -4.62
C TYR A 12 -4.96 -2.50 -4.61
N TYR A 13 -5.33 -3.29 -3.61
CA TYR A 13 -6.69 -3.80 -3.47
C TYR A 13 -7.72 -2.65 -3.42
N PHE A 14 -7.39 -1.59 -2.69
CA PHE A 14 -8.23 -0.38 -2.58
C PHE A 14 -8.05 0.60 -3.74
N VAL A 15 -6.90 0.58 -4.42
CA VAL A 15 -6.69 1.39 -5.63
C VAL A 15 -7.47 0.82 -6.81
N CYS A 16 -7.20 -0.44 -7.17
CA CYS A 16 -7.81 -1.14 -8.30
C CYS A 16 -7.44 -2.63 -8.28
N LYS A 17 -8.45 -3.51 -8.17
CA LYS A 17 -8.23 -4.97 -8.16
C LYS A 17 -7.58 -5.51 -9.44
N ARG A 18 -7.86 -4.89 -10.59
CA ARG A 18 -7.20 -5.26 -11.86
C ARG A 18 -5.72 -4.90 -11.87
N LYS A 19 -5.35 -3.72 -11.35
CA LYS A 19 -3.95 -3.33 -11.14
C LYS A 19 -3.26 -4.31 -10.18
N LEU A 20 -3.91 -4.68 -9.08
CA LEU A 20 -3.40 -5.66 -8.14
C LEU A 20 -3.14 -7.01 -8.83
N TRP A 21 -4.07 -7.47 -9.68
CA TRP A 21 -3.87 -8.71 -10.44
C TRP A 21 -2.64 -8.64 -11.35
N TYR A 22 -2.45 -7.55 -12.09
CA TYR A 22 -1.25 -7.38 -12.92
C TYR A 22 0.04 -7.37 -12.08
N PHE A 23 0.02 -6.67 -10.93
CA PHE A 23 1.16 -6.64 -10.02
C PHE A 23 1.51 -8.03 -9.47
N ILE A 24 0.51 -8.80 -9.05
CA ILE A 24 0.70 -10.18 -8.55
C ILE A 24 1.29 -11.09 -9.63
N ASN A 25 0.86 -10.91 -10.89
CA ASN A 25 1.33 -11.70 -12.03
C ASN A 25 2.60 -11.11 -12.67
N GLU A 26 3.30 -10.21 -11.96
CA GLU A 26 4.58 -9.63 -12.36
C GLU A 26 4.57 -8.94 -13.74
N ILE A 27 3.40 -8.42 -14.15
CA ILE A 27 3.27 -7.64 -15.38
C ILE A 27 3.79 -6.23 -15.08
N ASN A 28 4.97 -5.90 -15.60
CA ASN A 28 5.66 -4.65 -15.26
C ASN A 28 5.36 -3.55 -16.29
N MET A 29 4.57 -2.55 -15.90
CA MET A 29 4.35 -1.30 -16.66
C MET A 29 4.77 -0.04 -15.87
N GLU A 30 5.19 -0.22 -14.61
CA GLU A 30 5.44 0.88 -13.67
C GLU A 30 6.80 1.55 -13.84
N SER A 31 7.78 0.85 -14.43
CA SER A 31 9.14 1.38 -14.67
C SER A 31 9.14 2.58 -15.60
N ASP A 32 8.24 2.59 -16.59
CA ASP A 32 8.19 3.62 -17.64
C ASP A 32 7.14 4.70 -17.35
N ASN A 33 6.43 4.59 -16.23
CA ASN A 33 5.39 5.55 -15.88
C ASN A 33 5.98 6.77 -15.16
N GLU A 34 5.93 7.93 -15.81
CA GLU A 34 6.46 9.19 -15.27
C GLU A 34 5.92 9.56 -13.88
N ASN A 35 4.64 9.29 -13.60
CA ASN A 35 4.06 9.59 -12.27
C ASN A 35 4.65 8.67 -11.19
N VAL A 36 4.91 7.39 -11.51
CA VAL A 36 5.56 6.44 -10.61
C VAL A 36 7.03 6.81 -10.41
N MET A 37 7.74 7.18 -11.48
CA MET A 37 9.13 7.64 -11.39
C MET A 37 9.25 8.91 -10.56
N LEU A 38 8.38 9.90 -10.78
CA LEU A 38 8.29 11.10 -9.96
C LEU A 38 7.95 10.74 -8.51
N GLY A 39 7.09 9.73 -8.31
CA GLY A 39 6.91 8.92 -7.09
C GLY A 39 8.24 8.62 -6.38
N LYS A 40 9.05 7.80 -7.01
CA LYS A 40 10.34 7.37 -6.45
C LYS A 40 11.30 8.55 -6.21
N LEU A 41 11.41 9.48 -7.17
CA LEU A 41 12.34 10.62 -7.07
C LEU A 41 12.02 11.60 -5.93
N LEU A 42 10.75 11.93 -5.67
CA LEU A 42 10.46 12.77 -4.50
C LEU A 42 10.58 11.98 -3.20
N ASP A 43 10.35 10.66 -3.22
CA ASP A 43 10.61 9.82 -2.04
C ASP A 43 12.12 9.76 -1.77
N GLU A 44 12.97 9.81 -2.79
CA GLU A 44 14.44 9.94 -2.62
C GLU A 44 14.86 11.34 -2.15
N ASN A 45 14.24 12.41 -2.67
CA ASN A 45 14.67 13.80 -2.43
C ASN A 45 14.05 14.46 -1.18
N SER A 46 12.94 13.95 -0.67
CA SER A 46 12.29 14.52 0.53
C SER A 46 13.06 14.19 1.82
N TYR A 47 14.02 13.27 1.78
CA TYR A 47 14.71 12.72 2.94
C TYR A 47 16.20 13.05 2.91
N ARG A 48 16.57 14.17 3.53
CA ARG A 48 17.95 14.43 3.97
C ARG A 48 17.98 14.35 5.49
N ARG A 49 18.63 13.29 6.00
CA ARG A 49 19.09 12.97 7.38
C ARG A 49 18.48 11.68 7.90
N ASP A 50 19.29 10.62 7.85
CA ASP A 50 19.30 9.42 8.70
C ASP A 50 17.96 8.91 9.26
N ASP A 51 17.45 7.84 8.60
CA ASP A 51 16.49 6.79 9.07
C ASP A 51 15.15 6.69 8.32
N LYS A 52 14.70 5.54 7.80
CA LYS A 52 15.31 4.38 7.11
C LYS A 52 14.12 3.50 6.72
N HIS A 53 13.89 3.25 5.43
CA HIS A 53 12.86 2.30 4.98
C HIS A 53 13.04 0.95 5.68
N ILE A 54 12.12 0.61 6.59
CA ILE A 54 12.15 -0.62 7.37
C ILE A 54 11.35 -1.67 6.62
N ASN A 55 12.05 -2.74 6.20
CA ASN A 55 11.43 -3.93 5.65
C ASN A 55 11.30 -4.99 6.75
N ILE A 56 10.10 -5.54 6.91
CA ILE A 56 9.83 -6.65 7.84
C ILE A 56 9.22 -7.79 7.02
N ASP A 57 9.90 -8.95 7.03
CA ASP A 57 9.50 -10.19 6.36
C ASP A 57 9.17 -10.04 4.86
N ASN A 58 9.66 -8.99 4.18
CA ASN A 58 9.22 -8.57 2.84
C ASN A 58 7.69 -8.34 2.70
N VAL A 59 6.97 -8.22 3.81
CA VAL A 59 5.52 -8.00 3.86
C VAL A 59 5.19 -6.55 4.17
N ILE A 60 5.91 -5.97 5.13
CA ILE A 60 5.79 -4.57 5.52
C ILE A 60 6.99 -3.82 4.99
N ASN A 61 6.72 -2.70 4.32
CA ASN A 61 7.71 -1.67 4.06
C ASN A 61 7.16 -0.38 4.63
N ILE A 62 7.79 0.12 5.69
CA ILE A 62 7.40 1.35 6.36
C ILE A 62 8.54 2.36 6.28
N ASP A 63 8.20 3.65 6.16
CA ASP A 63 9.23 4.66 5.91
C ASP A 63 10.14 4.89 7.12
N PHE A 64 9.57 5.00 8.32
CA PHE A 64 10.34 5.11 9.56
C PHE A 64 9.47 4.84 10.81
N ILE A 65 10.14 4.70 11.95
CA ILE A 65 9.53 4.58 13.27
C ILE A 65 10.07 5.71 14.15
N LYS A 66 9.18 6.44 14.83
CA LYS A 66 9.55 7.47 15.81
C LYS A 66 9.52 6.93 17.23
N GLU A 67 9.88 7.78 18.19
CA GLU A 67 9.73 7.53 19.61
C GLU A 67 8.33 6.99 19.95
N HIS A 68 8.22 6.23 21.05
CA HIS A 68 6.96 5.61 21.49
C HIS A 68 6.37 4.58 20.52
N GLN A 69 7.22 4.01 19.64
CA GLN A 69 6.83 2.96 18.68
C GLN A 69 5.74 3.40 17.69
N GLU A 70 5.78 4.68 17.29
CA GLU A 70 4.88 5.26 16.30
C GLU A 70 5.38 4.98 14.88
N LEU A 71 4.59 4.23 14.13
CA LEU A 71 4.81 3.88 12.72
C LEU A 71 4.46 5.06 11.81
N HIS A 72 5.31 5.41 10.85
CA HIS A 72 5.02 6.47 9.89
C HIS A 72 5.10 5.99 8.43
N GLU A 73 4.04 6.25 7.68
CA GLU A 73 3.95 6.05 6.23
C GLU A 73 3.78 7.41 5.53
N ILE A 74 4.64 7.74 4.58
CA ILE A 74 4.59 8.98 3.81
C ILE A 74 3.78 8.76 2.54
N LYS A 75 2.80 9.63 2.30
CA LYS A 75 2.02 9.68 1.06
C LYS A 75 2.04 11.08 0.46
N LYS A 76 2.27 11.16 -0.85
CA LYS A 76 2.33 12.44 -1.57
C LYS A 76 1.00 13.14 -1.68
N SER A 77 -0.10 12.39 -1.76
CA SER A 77 -1.43 12.91 -2.05
C SER A 77 -2.50 12.13 -1.31
N LYS A 78 -3.56 12.83 -0.92
CA LYS A 78 -4.78 12.27 -0.33
C LYS A 78 -5.75 11.67 -1.34
N ALA A 79 -5.42 11.68 -2.63
CA ALA A 79 -6.32 11.22 -3.69
C ALA A 79 -6.79 9.76 -3.53
N ILE A 80 -5.99 8.92 -2.86
CA ILE A 80 -6.33 7.52 -2.54
C ILE A 80 -6.04 7.26 -1.05
N GLU A 81 -6.58 8.14 -0.19
CA GLU A 81 -6.37 8.12 1.26
C GLU A 81 -6.80 6.79 1.89
N GLU A 82 -7.93 6.23 1.47
CA GLU A 82 -8.45 4.94 1.97
C GLU A 82 -7.43 3.80 1.79
N ALA A 83 -6.77 3.72 0.62
CA ALA A 83 -5.76 2.70 0.37
C ALA A 83 -4.57 2.83 1.32
N GLY A 84 -4.15 4.06 1.63
CA GLY A 84 -3.10 4.32 2.61
C GLY A 84 -3.52 3.91 4.02
N ILE A 85 -4.75 4.26 4.43
CA ILE A 85 -5.29 3.88 5.76
C ILE A 85 -5.29 2.37 5.93
N TRP A 86 -5.83 1.62 4.96
CA TRP A 86 -5.90 0.17 5.06
C TRP A 86 -4.53 -0.52 4.96
N GLN A 87 -3.60 0.03 4.18
CA GLN A 87 -2.21 -0.43 4.17
C GLN A 87 -1.57 -0.31 5.55
N VAL A 88 -1.74 0.83 6.22
CA VAL A 88 -1.18 1.06 7.56
C VAL A 88 -1.91 0.22 8.63
N LYS A 89 -3.24 0.07 8.54
CA LYS A 89 -3.99 -0.88 9.38
C LYS A 89 -3.45 -2.29 9.24
N TYR A 90 -3.13 -2.72 8.02
CA TYR A 90 -2.51 -4.02 7.79
C TYR A 90 -1.15 -4.16 8.46
N TYR A 91 -0.33 -3.10 8.49
CA TYR A 91 0.94 -3.11 9.22
C TYR A 91 0.75 -3.31 10.72
N LEU A 92 -0.16 -2.55 11.33
CA LEU A 92 -0.53 -2.69 12.74
C LEU A 92 -1.04 -4.12 13.03
N TYR A 93 -1.93 -4.64 12.20
CA TYR A 93 -2.48 -5.99 12.34
C TYR A 93 -1.38 -7.05 12.26
N TYR A 94 -0.52 -6.98 11.25
CA TYR A 94 0.54 -7.97 11.02
C TYR A 94 1.56 -8.02 12.16
N LEU A 95 1.89 -6.86 12.74
CA LEU A 95 2.78 -6.76 13.90
C LEU A 95 2.10 -7.23 15.18
N LYS A 96 0.80 -6.93 15.35
CA LYS A 96 -0.02 -7.46 16.46
C LYS A 96 -0.06 -8.98 16.47
N GLN A 97 -0.23 -9.62 15.31
CA GLN A 97 -0.19 -11.09 15.17
C GLN A 97 1.17 -11.70 15.55
N ARG A 98 2.25 -10.91 15.57
CA ARG A 98 3.60 -11.31 16.01
C ARG A 98 3.89 -10.97 17.47
N GLY A 99 2.89 -10.53 18.22
CA GLY A 99 3.02 -10.21 19.64
C GLY A 99 3.51 -8.79 19.93
N VAL A 100 3.69 -7.94 18.92
CA VAL A 100 4.03 -6.52 19.14
C VAL A 100 2.76 -5.76 19.51
N LYS A 101 2.73 -5.17 20.71
CA LYS A 101 1.56 -4.44 21.26
C LYS A 101 1.92 -2.99 21.51
N GLY A 102 0.91 -2.12 21.50
CA GLY A 102 1.07 -0.69 21.84
C GLY A 102 1.58 0.18 20.69
N LEU A 103 1.62 -0.34 19.46
CA LEU A 103 1.97 0.44 18.28
C LEU A 103 0.86 1.42 17.93
N THR A 104 1.25 2.65 17.60
CA THR A 104 0.42 3.63 16.92
C THR A 104 0.93 3.82 15.50
N ALA A 105 0.10 4.38 14.61
CA ALA A 105 0.57 4.70 13.27
C ALA A 105 0.03 6.03 12.76
N LYS A 106 0.80 6.66 11.87
CA LYS A 106 0.42 7.88 11.16
C LYS A 106 0.72 7.76 9.68
N ILE A 107 -0.12 8.43 8.90
CA ILE A 107 0.16 8.73 7.50
C ILE A 107 0.51 10.21 7.40
N ASP A 108 1.71 10.52 6.93
CA ASP A 108 2.15 11.88 6.70
C ASP A 108 1.95 12.29 5.24
N TYR A 109 1.42 13.50 5.03
CA TYR A 109 1.27 14.13 3.73
C TYR A 109 2.11 15.42 3.68
N PRO A 110 3.42 15.34 3.38
CA PRO A 110 4.34 16.47 3.47
C PRO A 110 3.92 17.67 2.62
N LEU A 111 3.44 17.43 1.40
CA LEU A 111 3.08 18.48 0.44
C LEU A 111 1.95 19.41 0.93
N ILE A 112 1.04 18.87 1.75
CA ILE A 112 -0.09 19.62 2.31
C ILE A 112 0.05 19.82 3.82
N LYS A 113 1.20 19.47 4.41
CA LYS A 113 1.52 19.60 5.83
C LYS A 113 0.43 19.04 6.76
N LYS A 114 -0.09 17.86 6.44
CA LYS A 114 -1.09 17.15 7.24
C LYS A 114 -0.60 15.76 7.63
N ASN A 115 -1.02 15.29 8.79
CA ASN A 115 -0.90 13.89 9.17
C ASN A 115 -2.29 13.33 9.53
N ILE A 116 -2.41 12.01 9.48
CA ILE A 116 -3.61 11.28 9.88
C ILE A 116 -3.17 10.20 10.84
N VAL A 117 -3.81 10.13 12.00
CA VAL A 117 -3.62 9.01 12.94
C VAL A 117 -4.42 7.83 12.43
N VAL A 118 -3.80 6.65 12.40
CA VAL A 118 -4.41 5.39 12.00
C VAL A 118 -4.45 4.45 13.19
N GLU A 119 -5.64 3.98 13.51
CA GLU A 119 -5.90 3.03 14.57
C GLU A 119 -6.43 1.71 13.98
N LEU A 120 -6.24 0.62 14.73
CA LEU A 120 -6.72 -0.71 14.37
C LEU A 120 -7.79 -1.14 15.39
N SER A 121 -9.05 -1.19 14.94
CA SER A 121 -10.17 -1.73 15.72
C SER A 121 -10.37 -3.23 15.48
N GLU A 122 -11.17 -3.90 16.32
CA GLU A 122 -11.51 -5.32 16.14
C GLU A 122 -12.27 -5.57 14.83
N ASP A 123 -13.17 -4.67 14.44
CA ASP A 123 -13.89 -4.75 13.16
C ASP A 123 -12.94 -4.61 11.97
N ASP A 124 -11.90 -3.77 12.09
CA ASP A 124 -10.86 -3.64 11.05
C ASP A 124 -10.08 -4.94 10.89
N GLU A 125 -9.82 -5.67 11.98
CA GLU A 125 -9.13 -6.97 11.91
C GLU A 125 -9.97 -8.00 11.17
N VAL A 126 -11.27 -8.08 11.47
CA VAL A 126 -12.21 -8.95 10.76
C VAL A 126 -12.27 -8.57 9.27
N GLN A 127 -12.27 -7.28 8.97
CA GLN A 127 -12.29 -6.80 7.59
C GLN A 127 -10.97 -7.10 6.86
N LEU A 128 -9.83 -6.93 7.51
CA LEU A 128 -8.51 -7.29 6.97
C LEU A 128 -8.41 -8.77 6.64
N GLN A 129 -8.95 -9.65 7.48
CA GLN A 129 -8.99 -11.09 7.19
C GLN A 129 -9.77 -11.39 5.89
N LYS A 130 -10.93 -10.73 5.69
CA LYS A 130 -11.70 -10.85 4.45
C LYS A 130 -10.94 -10.33 3.24
N ILE A 131 -10.29 -9.16 3.38
CA ILE A 131 -9.47 -8.56 2.31
C ILE A 131 -8.32 -9.48 1.93
N VAL A 132 -7.60 -10.03 2.91
CA VAL A 132 -6.49 -10.97 2.69
C VAL A 132 -7.00 -12.21 1.93
N ALA A 133 -8.11 -12.80 2.37
CA ALA A 133 -8.71 -13.95 1.68
C ALA A 133 -9.15 -13.61 0.24
N ASP A 134 -9.67 -12.40 0.00
CA ASP A 134 -10.05 -11.96 -1.35
C ASP A 134 -8.84 -11.70 -2.25
N ILE A 135 -7.74 -11.19 -1.71
CA ILE A 135 -6.46 -11.06 -2.43
C ILE A 135 -5.92 -12.45 -2.78
N GLU A 136 -5.99 -13.42 -1.86
CA GLU A 136 -5.58 -14.80 -2.13
C GLU A 136 -6.43 -15.44 -3.23
N LYS A 137 -7.75 -15.21 -3.24
CA LYS A 137 -8.61 -15.63 -4.37
C LYS A 137 -8.19 -14.98 -5.68
N LEU A 138 -7.89 -13.68 -5.66
CA LEU A 138 -7.46 -12.95 -6.86
C LEU A 138 -6.13 -13.50 -7.41
N LYS A 139 -5.19 -13.90 -6.55
CA LYS A 139 -3.94 -14.55 -6.96
C LYS A 139 -4.16 -15.85 -7.74
N MET A 140 -5.26 -16.55 -7.48
CA MET A 140 -5.59 -17.83 -8.13
C MET A 140 -6.35 -17.65 -9.46
N GLN A 141 -6.73 -16.42 -9.83
CA GLN A 141 -7.45 -16.17 -11.08
C GLN A 141 -6.49 -16.20 -12.27
N GLU A 142 -6.84 -16.95 -13.32
CA GLU A 142 -6.09 -16.99 -14.58
C GLU A 142 -6.18 -15.69 -15.39
N GLN A 143 -7.22 -14.89 -15.15
CA GLN A 143 -7.49 -13.65 -15.87
C GLN A 143 -7.74 -12.49 -14.90
N PRO A 144 -7.39 -11.25 -15.29
CA PRO A 144 -7.69 -10.08 -14.48
C PRO A 144 -9.20 -9.86 -14.33
N PRO A 145 -9.65 -9.24 -13.21
CA PRO A 145 -11.01 -8.74 -13.08
C PRO A 145 -11.44 -7.89 -14.28
N ALA A 146 -12.74 -7.93 -14.60
CA ALA A 146 -13.30 -7.15 -15.72
C ALA A 146 -12.90 -5.67 -15.63
N PHE A 147 -12.59 -5.08 -16.79
CA PHE A 147 -12.21 -3.68 -16.85
C PHE A 147 -13.42 -2.78 -16.55
N GLU A 148 -13.19 -1.82 -15.65
CA GLU A 148 -14.13 -0.74 -15.36
C GLU A 148 -13.34 0.57 -15.31
N LYS A 149 -13.79 1.59 -16.05
CA LYS A 149 -13.10 2.87 -16.11
C LYS A 149 -13.24 3.62 -14.78
N GLN A 150 -12.11 3.85 -14.13
CA GLN A 150 -12.02 4.60 -12.87
C GLN A 150 -11.34 5.96 -13.06
N LYS A 151 -11.56 6.89 -12.12
CA LYS A 151 -10.94 8.23 -12.16
C LYS A 151 -9.41 8.20 -12.17
N ILE A 152 -8.82 7.17 -11.54
CA ILE A 152 -7.36 7.00 -11.45
C ILE A 152 -6.73 6.51 -12.78
N CYS A 153 -7.52 5.99 -13.72
CA CYS A 153 -7.01 5.33 -14.92
C CYS A 153 -6.11 6.24 -15.75
N GLY A 154 -6.41 7.54 -15.84
CA GLY A 154 -5.62 8.49 -16.64
C GLY A 154 -4.18 8.72 -16.13
N LYS A 155 -3.85 8.29 -14.91
CA LYS A 155 -2.49 8.34 -14.35
C LYS A 155 -1.92 6.95 -14.08
N CYS A 156 -2.67 5.89 -14.38
CA CYS A 156 -2.29 4.53 -14.06
C CYS A 156 -1.24 4.03 -15.04
N ALA A 157 -0.18 3.41 -14.53
CA ALA A 157 0.84 2.74 -15.35
C ALA A 157 0.27 1.66 -16.30
N TYR A 158 -0.87 1.07 -15.93
CA TYR A 158 -1.51 0.02 -16.72
C TYR A 158 -2.59 0.54 -17.66
N HIS A 159 -2.67 1.87 -17.88
CA HIS A 159 -3.71 2.48 -18.70
C HIS A 159 -3.81 1.81 -20.08
N ASP A 160 -2.73 1.81 -20.85
CA ASP A 160 -2.79 1.33 -22.23
C ASP A 160 -3.12 -0.17 -22.29
N LEU A 161 -2.60 -0.98 -21.37
CA LEU A 161 -2.93 -2.40 -21.27
C LEU A 161 -4.40 -2.66 -20.89
N CYS A 162 -5.02 -1.80 -20.09
CA CYS A 162 -6.42 -1.95 -19.67
C CYS A 162 -7.43 -1.56 -20.75
N PHE A 163 -7.06 -0.69 -21.70
CA PHE A 163 -7.95 -0.10 -22.70
C PHE A 163 -7.86 -0.77 -24.08
N ILE A 164 -7.13 -1.90 -24.17
CA ILE A 164 -7.11 -2.79 -25.35
C ILE A 164 -8.30 -3.76 -25.29
#